data_AF-A0A7S0UKN1-F1
#
_entry.id   AF-A0A7S0UKN1-F1
#
_cell.length_a   1.000
_cell.length_b   1.000
_cell.length_c   1.000
_cell.angle_alpha   90.00
_cell.angle_beta   90.00
_cell.angle_gamma   90.00
#
_symmetry.space_group_name_H-M   'P 1'
#
loop_
_entity.id
_entity.type
_entity.pdbx_description
1 polymer ?
#
loop_
_entity_poly.entity_id
_entity_poly.type
_entity_poly.pdbx_seq_one_letter_code
_entity_poly.pdbx_strand_id
1 'polypeptide(L)'
;MNAFFLFLFIIGCILLQIKGMVYRVISIAMISGSFIFFMSLTYVFVAPTISRVRIVRRLFLIITEYVMCRMVSNTEYITGANRHGYLPHLTARKMIDKDYVSEEEFEKVSSFAVVRNPYARMVSIYMYNRFGACESFSHFVRSWYRHTIKDYRERGEMDEWFTPCHAIPQIEFTHDLNGTKKLVRYMVKQEELKYLKKVSNPDADRCNGVGTDVSTKFEVNDNKLNDRNNDGNNDDNSDEGSTKCTTCSSSSGSGSVGSSEEYSTERSTTEDFSSIICLPDAVRRALLGMPHDNKRRTKTPWYEYYDQETLNLTYEMYHRDFEIFGYDVAIKQRPDLEMPPQANRDVSAV
;
A
#
# COMPACT_ATOMS: atom_id res chain seq x y z
N MET A 1 19.39 -5.62 9.18
CA MET A 1 20.40 -4.80 8.49
C MET A 1 21.34 -4.08 9.47
N ASN A 2 20.82 -3.33 10.46
CA ASN A 2 21.67 -2.63 11.44
C ASN A 2 22.63 -3.54 12.22
N ALA A 3 22.19 -4.75 12.60
CA ALA A 3 23.04 -5.71 13.30
C ALA A 3 24.26 -6.17 12.47
N PHE A 4 24.13 -6.30 11.15
CA PHE A 4 25.23 -6.72 10.29
C PHE A 4 26.33 -5.65 10.20
N PHE A 5 25.96 -4.38 10.00
CA PHE A 5 26.95 -3.28 9.98
C PHE A 5 27.56 -3.02 11.35
N LEU A 6 26.78 -3.18 12.42
CA LEU A 6 27.31 -3.15 13.77
C LEU A 6 28.33 -4.28 13.99
N PHE A 7 28.04 -5.49 13.50
CA PHE A 7 28.97 -6.61 13.57
C PHE A 7 30.27 -6.35 12.78
N LEU A 8 30.19 -5.84 11.55
CA LEU A 8 31.37 -5.46 10.76
C LEU A 8 32.18 -4.35 11.45
N PHE A 9 31.50 -3.37 12.06
CA PHE A 9 32.14 -2.32 12.85
C PHE A 9 32.90 -2.92 14.06
N ILE A 10 32.27 -3.84 14.81
CA ILE A 10 32.89 -4.52 15.94
C ILE A 10 34.11 -5.34 15.50
N ILE A 11 34.01 -6.11 14.41
CA ILE A 11 35.16 -6.83 13.85
C ILE A 11 36.28 -5.86 13.48
N GLY A 12 35.94 -4.75 12.82
CA GLY A 12 36.89 -3.69 12.52
C GLY A 12 37.63 -3.21 13.78
N CYS A 13 36.90 -2.89 14.85
CA CYS A 13 37.48 -2.48 16.14
C CYS A 13 38.41 -3.55 16.75
N ILE A 14 38.04 -4.83 16.66
CA ILE A 14 38.88 -5.95 17.13
C ILE A 14 40.17 -6.06 16.30
N LEU A 15 40.05 -6.02 14.96
CA LEU A 15 41.21 -6.08 14.05
C LEU A 15 42.18 -4.91 14.25
N LEU A 16 41.68 -3.75 14.70
CA LEU A 16 42.51 -2.58 14.99
C LEU A 16 43.54 -2.84 16.11
N GLN A 17 43.19 -3.75 17.04
CA GLN A 17 44.05 -4.12 18.18
C GLN A 17 45.19 -5.06 17.79
N ILE A 18 45.10 -5.72 16.64
CA ILE A 18 46.12 -6.65 16.16
C ILE A 18 47.32 -5.86 15.62
N LYS A 19 48.53 -6.23 16.04
CA LYS A 19 49.76 -5.63 15.52
C LYS A 19 49.98 -6.06 14.07
N GLY A 20 49.92 -5.10 13.15
CA GLY A 20 50.23 -5.30 11.73
C GLY A 20 49.59 -4.22 10.87
N MET A 21 50.35 -3.63 9.94
CA MET A 21 49.85 -2.54 9.09
C MET A 21 48.64 -2.96 8.25
N VAL A 22 48.67 -4.18 7.70
CA VAL A 22 47.59 -4.74 6.88
C VAL A 22 46.27 -4.81 7.67
N TYR A 23 46.30 -5.34 8.90
CA TYR A 23 45.11 -5.44 9.75
C TYR A 23 44.54 -4.06 10.12
N ARG A 24 45.41 -3.06 10.35
CA ARG A 24 44.98 -1.68 10.60
C ARG A 24 44.29 -1.05 9.40
N VAL A 25 44.82 -1.24 8.19
CA VAL A 25 44.20 -0.73 6.95
C VAL A 25 42.83 -1.38 6.73
N ILE A 26 42.74 -2.71 6.86
CA ILE A 26 41.47 -3.45 6.72
C ILE A 26 40.47 -2.98 7.80
N SER A 27 40.91 -2.86 9.05
CA SER A 27 40.11 -2.38 10.16
C SER A 27 39.52 -1.00 9.90
N ILE A 28 40.35 -0.03 9.51
CA ILE A 28 39.90 1.34 9.19
C ILE A 28 38.88 1.30 8.05
N ALA A 29 39.15 0.53 6.98
CA ALA A 29 38.21 0.40 5.86
C ALA A 29 36.86 -0.20 6.31
N MET A 30 36.86 -1.23 7.17
CA MET A 30 35.64 -1.85 7.69
C MET A 30 34.86 -0.90 8.61
N ILE A 31 35.53 -0.20 9.52
CA ILE A 31 34.92 0.77 10.44
C ILE A 31 34.29 1.92 9.64
N SER A 32 35.08 2.56 8.76
CA SER A 32 34.61 3.66 7.93
C SER A 32 33.49 3.24 6.98
N GLY A 33 33.63 2.09 6.32
CA GLY A 33 32.61 1.56 5.43
C GLY A 33 31.28 1.27 6.15
N SER A 34 31.35 0.61 7.31
CA SER A 34 30.17 0.29 8.12
C SER A 34 29.48 1.55 8.64
N PHE A 35 30.26 2.55 9.08
CA PHE A 35 29.73 3.83 9.54
C PHE A 35 29.08 4.62 8.40
N ILE A 36 29.76 4.77 7.26
CA ILE A 36 29.22 5.47 6.08
C ILE A 36 27.94 4.81 5.62
N PHE A 37 27.90 3.47 5.56
CA PHE A 37 26.72 2.74 5.12
C PHE A 37 25.56 2.89 6.11
N PHE A 38 25.84 2.78 7.41
CA PHE A 38 24.85 3.02 8.46
C PHE A 38 24.25 4.43 8.39
N MET A 39 25.10 5.45 8.26
CA MET A 39 24.65 6.84 8.12
C MET A 39 23.84 7.04 6.83
N SER A 40 24.29 6.43 5.73
CA SER A 40 23.59 6.51 4.44
C SER A 40 22.21 5.89 4.51
N LEU A 41 22.07 4.69 5.07
CA LEU A 41 20.77 4.03 5.25
C LEU A 41 19.83 4.81 6.17
N THR A 42 20.37 5.37 7.25
CA THR A 42 19.58 6.02 8.30
C THR A 42 19.05 7.38 7.86
N TYR A 43 19.83 8.14 7.07
CA TYR A 43 19.51 9.54 6.77
C TYR A 43 19.36 9.85 5.28
N VAL A 44 20.04 9.11 4.40
CA VAL A 44 20.02 9.37 2.95
C VAL A 44 19.01 8.47 2.26
N PHE A 45 19.06 7.16 2.49
CA PHE A 45 18.18 6.16 1.88
C PHE A 45 16.88 5.97 2.69
N VAL A 46 16.30 7.08 3.14
CA VAL A 46 14.99 7.10 3.79
C VAL A 46 13.89 7.28 2.74
N ALA A 47 12.67 6.83 3.07
CA ALA A 47 11.55 6.84 2.13
C ALA A 47 11.26 8.22 1.49
N PRO A 48 11.29 9.37 2.20
CA PRO A 48 11.16 10.69 1.58
C PRO A 48 12.19 10.95 0.47
N THR A 49 13.47 10.68 0.76
CA THR A 49 14.57 10.94 -0.17
C THR A 49 14.54 9.99 -1.35
N ILE A 50 14.34 8.69 -1.12
CA ILE A 50 14.23 7.69 -2.19
C ILE A 50 13.04 8.01 -3.10
N SER A 51 11.88 8.33 -2.54
CA SER A 51 10.69 8.60 -3.35
C SER A 51 10.87 9.85 -4.22
N ARG A 52 11.57 10.88 -3.72
CA ARG A 52 11.60 12.20 -4.38
C ARG A 52 12.87 12.50 -5.16
N VAL A 53 14.00 11.87 -4.81
CA VAL A 53 15.29 12.13 -5.45
C VAL A 53 15.70 10.93 -6.30
N ARG A 54 15.43 11.04 -7.61
CA ARG A 54 15.61 9.96 -8.59
C ARG A 54 17.01 9.33 -8.57
N ILE A 55 18.06 10.15 -8.46
CA ILE A 55 19.44 9.63 -8.43
C ILE A 55 19.71 8.79 -7.17
N VAL A 56 19.17 9.20 -6.02
CA VAL A 56 19.31 8.46 -4.76
C VAL A 56 18.55 7.14 -4.84
N ARG A 57 17.33 7.14 -5.41
CA ARG A 57 16.56 5.90 -5.65
C ARG A 57 17.30 4.90 -6.52
N ARG A 58 17.82 5.34 -7.67
CA ARG A 58 18.56 4.47 -8.59
C ARG A 58 19.81 3.90 -7.94
N LEU A 59 20.55 4.74 -7.20
CA LEU A 59 21.71 4.30 -6.44
C LEU A 59 21.31 3.24 -5.40
N PHE A 60 20.21 3.45 -4.67
CA PHE A 60 19.70 2.49 -3.70
C PHE A 60 19.34 1.14 -4.36
N LEU A 61 18.65 1.16 -5.52
CA LEU A 61 18.31 -0.06 -6.26
C LEU A 61 19.57 -0.80 -6.75
N ILE A 62 20.58 -0.08 -7.27
CA ILE A 62 21.85 -0.69 -7.68
C ILE A 62 22.57 -1.33 -6.48
N ILE A 63 22.62 -0.62 -5.35
CA ILE A 63 23.29 -1.11 -4.14
C ILE A 63 22.58 -2.37 -3.64
N THR A 64 21.26 -2.35 -3.51
CA THR A 64 20.48 -3.48 -2.99
C THR A 64 20.54 -4.72 -3.89
N GLU A 65 20.47 -4.52 -5.22
CA GLU A 65 20.51 -5.60 -6.19
C GLU A 65 21.93 -6.18 -6.35
N TYR A 66 22.90 -5.32 -6.70
CA TYR A 66 24.21 -5.77 -7.18
C TYR A 66 25.29 -5.74 -6.11
N VAL A 67 25.34 -4.69 -5.27
CA VAL A 67 26.40 -4.56 -4.25
C VAL A 67 26.13 -5.47 -3.06
N MET A 68 24.86 -5.56 -2.65
CA MET A 68 24.41 -6.44 -1.57
C MET A 68 23.99 -7.81 -2.08
N CYS A 69 24.18 -8.11 -3.38
CA CYS A 69 23.83 -9.40 -3.99
C CYS A 69 22.45 -9.93 -3.56
N ARG A 70 21.43 -9.06 -3.53
CA ARG A 70 20.06 -9.41 -3.10
C ARG A 70 19.92 -9.96 -1.68
N MET A 71 20.93 -9.79 -0.79
CA MET A 71 20.86 -10.24 0.61
C MET A 71 19.67 -9.67 1.39
N VAL A 72 19.06 -8.61 0.88
CA VAL A 72 17.95 -7.88 1.51
C VAL A 72 16.60 -8.21 0.89
N SER A 73 16.56 -9.01 -0.17
CA SER A 73 15.32 -9.41 -0.84
C SER A 73 15.01 -10.86 -0.53
N ASN A 74 13.75 -11.13 -0.20
CA ASN A 74 13.24 -12.49 -0.15
C ASN A 74 11.94 -12.53 -0.96
N THR A 75 11.98 -13.22 -2.10
CA THR A 75 10.86 -13.32 -3.04
C THR A 75 9.79 -14.28 -2.57
N GLU A 76 10.12 -15.27 -1.75
CA GLU A 76 9.15 -16.20 -1.15
C GLU A 76 8.21 -15.47 -0.18
N TYR A 77 8.75 -14.55 0.61
CA TYR A 77 7.97 -13.74 1.57
C TYR A 77 7.64 -12.34 1.05
N ILE A 78 8.02 -11.99 -0.18
CA ILE A 78 7.78 -10.67 -0.81
C ILE A 78 8.31 -9.52 0.09
N THR A 79 9.52 -9.70 0.66
CA THR A 79 10.15 -8.69 1.54
C THR A 79 11.40 -8.09 0.92
N GLY A 80 11.64 -6.82 1.21
CA GLY A 80 12.84 -6.11 0.75
C GLY A 80 12.71 -5.42 -0.60
N ALA A 81 13.83 -5.31 -1.32
CA ALA A 81 13.89 -4.66 -2.63
C ALA A 81 14.88 -5.37 -3.55
N ASN A 82 14.58 -5.41 -4.84
CA ASN A 82 15.45 -5.93 -5.90
C ASN A 82 15.38 -5.02 -7.15
N ARG A 83 15.93 -5.45 -8.28
CA ARG A 83 15.88 -4.69 -9.56
C ARG A 83 14.48 -4.31 -10.04
N HIS A 84 13.44 -5.05 -9.62
CA HIS A 84 12.04 -4.79 -9.99
C HIS A 84 11.35 -3.81 -9.03
N GLY A 85 12.04 -3.38 -7.96
CA GLY A 85 11.56 -2.41 -6.99
C GLY A 85 11.41 -2.98 -5.59
N TYR A 86 10.58 -2.34 -4.78
CA TYR A 86 10.23 -2.82 -3.46
C TYR A 86 9.22 -3.95 -3.57
N LEU A 87 9.61 -5.15 -3.13
CA LEU A 87 8.76 -6.35 -3.23
C LEU A 87 7.39 -6.19 -2.55
N PRO A 88 7.28 -5.59 -1.34
CA PRO A 88 5.97 -5.35 -0.72
C PRO A 88 5.04 -4.39 -1.48
N HIS A 89 5.55 -3.70 -2.49
CA HIS A 89 4.81 -2.70 -3.27
C HIS A 89 4.72 -3.07 -4.75
N LEU A 90 4.86 -4.36 -5.08
CA LEU A 90 4.55 -4.83 -6.42
C LEU A 90 3.06 -4.66 -6.69
N THR A 91 2.73 -4.21 -7.91
CA THR A 91 1.36 -4.26 -8.40
C THR A 91 0.95 -5.71 -8.68
N ALA A 92 -0.35 -6.02 -8.63
CA ALA A 92 -0.85 -7.36 -8.96
C ALA A 92 -0.32 -7.83 -10.33
N ARG A 93 -0.32 -6.92 -11.32
CA ARG A 93 0.20 -7.22 -12.65
C ARG A 93 1.71 -7.48 -12.66
N LYS A 94 2.51 -6.70 -11.93
CA LYS A 94 3.96 -6.94 -11.80
C LYS A 94 4.29 -8.27 -11.13
N MET A 95 3.45 -8.73 -10.19
CA MET A 95 3.65 -10.05 -9.58
C MET A 95 3.54 -11.16 -10.64
N ILE A 96 2.57 -11.05 -11.54
CA ILE A 96 2.36 -11.99 -12.65
C ILE A 96 3.44 -11.83 -13.72
N ASP A 97 3.67 -10.62 -14.23
CA ASP A 97 4.58 -10.34 -15.35
C ASP A 97 6.06 -10.61 -15.06
N LYS A 98 6.44 -10.71 -13.78
CA LYS A 98 7.81 -11.00 -13.34
C LYS A 98 7.94 -12.39 -12.73
N ASP A 99 6.95 -13.26 -12.96
CA ASP A 99 6.94 -14.66 -12.51
C ASP A 99 7.12 -14.82 -10.99
N TYR A 100 6.65 -13.85 -10.18
CA TYR A 100 6.58 -14.03 -8.72
C TYR A 100 5.43 -14.94 -8.31
N VAL A 101 4.37 -14.95 -9.12
CA VAL A 101 3.20 -15.82 -8.98
C VAL A 101 2.66 -16.09 -10.39
N SER A 102 2.29 -17.32 -10.70
CA SER A 102 1.62 -17.60 -11.98
C SER A 102 0.21 -17.02 -12.00
N GLU A 103 -0.33 -16.72 -13.19
CA GLU A 103 -1.72 -16.25 -13.31
C GLU A 103 -2.71 -17.28 -12.73
N GLU A 104 -2.45 -18.57 -12.93
CA GLU A 104 -3.26 -19.66 -12.37
C GLU A 104 -3.23 -19.68 -10.82
N GLU A 105 -2.06 -19.51 -10.19
CA GLU A 105 -1.95 -19.40 -8.73
C GLU A 105 -2.66 -18.15 -8.21
N PHE A 106 -2.52 -17.03 -8.91
CA PHE A 106 -3.15 -15.77 -8.53
C PHE A 106 -4.69 -15.86 -8.58
N GLU A 107 -5.25 -16.57 -9.57
CA GLU A 107 -6.70 -16.79 -9.69
C GLU A 107 -7.25 -17.75 -8.61
N LYS A 108 -6.42 -18.67 -8.10
CA LYS A 108 -6.80 -19.62 -7.05
C LYS A 108 -6.86 -18.99 -5.66
N VAL A 109 -6.10 -17.92 -5.40
CA VAL A 109 -6.07 -17.28 -4.07
C VAL A 109 -7.27 -16.35 -3.85
N SER A 110 -7.77 -16.31 -2.62
CA SER A 110 -8.74 -15.30 -2.22
C SER A 110 -8.03 -13.97 -1.95
N SER A 111 -7.86 -13.15 -2.97
CA SER A 111 -7.23 -11.83 -2.87
C SER A 111 -8.23 -10.74 -2.45
N PHE A 112 -7.76 -9.76 -1.68
CA PHE A 112 -8.52 -8.55 -1.40
C PHE A 112 -7.60 -7.33 -1.39
N ALA A 113 -8.18 -6.16 -1.66
CA ALA A 113 -7.49 -4.88 -1.54
C ALA A 113 -8.27 -3.91 -0.65
N VAL A 114 -7.55 -3.13 0.14
CA VAL A 114 -8.10 -1.96 0.83
C VAL A 114 -7.69 -0.73 0.04
N VAL A 115 -8.67 -0.06 -0.56
CA VAL A 115 -8.47 1.18 -1.32
C VAL A 115 -8.86 2.37 -0.47
N ARG A 116 -8.24 3.52 -0.73
CA ARG A 116 -8.45 4.75 0.01
C ARG A 116 -8.93 5.86 -0.91
N ASN A 117 -9.77 6.75 -0.41
CA ASN A 117 -10.12 7.99 -1.10
C ASN A 117 -8.84 8.70 -1.60
N PRO A 118 -8.72 9.03 -2.90
CA PRO A 118 -7.46 9.53 -3.44
C PRO A 118 -6.98 10.85 -2.83
N TYR A 119 -7.89 11.75 -2.42
CA TYR A 119 -7.51 12.97 -1.70
C TYR A 119 -6.95 12.65 -0.32
N ALA A 120 -7.65 11.81 0.45
CA ALA A 120 -7.15 11.38 1.75
C ALA A 120 -5.80 10.62 1.62
N ARG A 121 -5.60 9.86 0.54
CA ARG A 121 -4.35 9.17 0.21
C ARG A 121 -3.22 10.15 -0.05
N MET A 122 -3.43 11.21 -0.83
CA MET A 122 -2.39 12.21 -1.10
C MET A 122 -1.91 12.90 0.17
N VAL A 123 -2.79 13.24 1.12
CA VAL A 123 -2.38 13.76 2.43
C VAL A 123 -1.52 12.75 3.20
N SER A 124 -1.86 11.46 3.11
CA SER A 124 -1.04 10.39 3.69
C SER A 124 0.36 10.29 3.05
N ILE A 125 0.43 10.38 1.71
CA ILE A 125 1.67 10.38 0.95
C ILE A 125 2.54 11.58 1.37
N TYR A 126 1.94 12.76 1.50
CA TYR A 126 2.60 13.97 2.01
C TYR A 126 3.15 13.76 3.42
N MET A 127 2.32 13.27 4.35
CA MET A 127 2.76 13.06 5.74
C MET A 127 3.91 12.07 5.86
N TYR A 128 3.96 11.08 4.96
CA TYR A 128 5.01 10.07 4.93
C TYR A 128 6.29 10.55 4.20
N ASN A 129 6.17 11.34 3.13
CA ASN A 129 7.28 11.69 2.23
C ASN A 129 7.73 13.16 2.27
N ARG A 130 7.18 14.00 3.14
CA ARG A 130 7.62 15.40 3.26
C ARG A 130 9.02 15.53 3.83
N PHE A 131 9.77 16.53 3.38
CA PHE A 131 11.08 16.88 3.91
C PHE A 131 10.96 17.70 5.20
N GLY A 132 10.63 17.00 6.30
CA GLY A 132 10.48 17.61 7.61
C GLY A 132 9.21 18.45 7.76
N ALA A 133 9.14 19.21 8.86
CA ALA A 133 7.93 19.97 9.23
C ALA A 133 7.72 21.25 8.42
N CYS A 134 8.77 21.78 7.78
CA CYS A 134 8.73 23.07 7.09
C CYS A 134 8.20 23.01 5.67
N GLU A 135 8.06 21.81 5.09
CA GLU A 135 7.47 21.67 3.77
C GLU A 135 5.94 21.75 3.87
N SER A 136 5.33 22.66 3.10
CA SER A 136 3.88 22.77 3.02
C SER A 136 3.27 21.72 2.09
N PHE A 137 1.99 21.40 2.30
CA PHE A 137 1.26 20.47 1.45
C PHE A 137 1.20 20.93 -0.01
N SER A 138 0.92 22.21 -0.26
CA SER A 138 0.87 22.78 -1.61
C SER A 138 2.21 22.66 -2.35
N HIS A 139 3.33 22.97 -1.68
CA HIS A 139 4.66 22.76 -2.25
C HIS A 139 4.91 21.28 -2.57
N PHE A 140 4.56 20.39 -1.64
CA PHE A 140 4.71 18.94 -1.82
C PHE A 140 3.93 18.44 -3.04
N VAL A 141 2.64 18.76 -3.16
CA VAL A 141 1.79 18.29 -4.26
C VAL A 141 2.30 18.79 -5.61
N ARG A 142 2.69 20.07 -5.72
CA ARG A 142 3.30 20.61 -6.96
C ARG A 142 4.59 19.88 -7.33
N SER A 143 5.47 19.66 -6.36
CA SER A 143 6.73 18.94 -6.56
C SER A 143 6.48 17.49 -6.98
N TRP A 144 5.53 16.82 -6.31
CA TRP A 144 5.14 15.44 -6.58
C TRP A 144 4.61 15.28 -8.01
N TYR A 145 3.70 16.17 -8.40
CA TYR A 145 3.10 16.21 -9.73
C TYR A 145 4.16 16.47 -10.83
N ARG A 146 5.02 17.48 -10.64
CA ARG A 146 5.99 17.91 -11.67
C ARG A 146 7.16 16.95 -11.86
N HIS A 147 7.60 16.29 -10.79
CA HIS A 147 8.86 15.54 -10.80
C HIS A 147 8.70 14.07 -10.46
N THR A 148 7.88 13.74 -9.46
CA THR A 148 7.81 12.37 -8.94
C THR A 148 6.98 11.47 -9.83
N ILE A 149 5.77 11.89 -10.20
CA ILE A 149 4.83 11.10 -11.02
C ILE A 149 4.97 11.36 -12.52
N LYS A 150 5.88 12.25 -12.93
CA LYS A 150 6.04 12.70 -14.32
C LYS A 150 6.14 11.54 -15.32
N ASP A 151 6.97 10.55 -15.02
CA ASP A 151 7.22 9.43 -15.94
C ASP A 151 5.98 8.53 -16.09
N TYR A 152 5.22 8.33 -15.01
CA TYR A 152 3.93 7.64 -15.09
C TYR A 152 2.91 8.44 -15.90
N ARG A 153 2.75 9.74 -15.62
CA ARG A 153 1.80 10.60 -16.34
C ARG A 153 2.07 10.70 -17.83
N GLU A 154 3.34 10.75 -18.23
CA GLU A 154 3.72 10.95 -19.62
C GLU A 154 3.86 9.64 -20.42
N ARG A 155 4.17 8.52 -19.75
CA ARG A 155 4.56 7.27 -20.44
C ARG A 155 3.98 5.99 -19.82
N GLY A 156 3.12 6.09 -18.82
CA GLY A 156 2.62 4.93 -18.08
C GLY A 156 3.70 4.16 -17.31
N GLU A 157 4.89 4.76 -17.12
CA GLU A 157 6.03 4.05 -16.57
C GLU A 157 5.86 3.79 -15.07
N MET A 158 5.83 2.50 -14.71
CA MET A 158 5.58 2.04 -13.35
C MET A 158 6.82 1.46 -12.67
N ASP A 159 7.92 1.17 -13.38
CA ASP A 159 9.09 0.60 -12.74
C ASP A 159 9.68 1.57 -11.70
N GLU A 160 10.07 1.01 -10.55
CA GLU A 160 10.58 1.78 -9.39
C GLU A 160 11.80 2.65 -9.77
N TRP A 161 12.52 2.25 -10.83
CA TRP A 161 13.60 3.03 -11.44
C TRP A 161 13.18 4.44 -11.88
N PHE A 162 11.92 4.61 -12.29
CA PHE A 162 11.35 5.84 -12.84
C PHE A 162 10.30 6.44 -11.90
N THR A 163 9.30 5.65 -11.52
CA THR A 163 8.17 6.09 -10.70
C THR A 163 8.18 5.33 -9.38
N PRO A 164 8.31 6.02 -8.22
CA PRO A 164 8.24 5.32 -6.95
C PRO A 164 6.83 4.75 -6.72
N CYS A 165 6.75 3.56 -6.13
CA CYS A 165 5.47 2.87 -5.90
C CYS A 165 4.38 3.73 -5.23
N HIS A 166 4.73 4.62 -4.31
CA HIS A 166 3.76 5.52 -3.66
C HIS A 166 3.11 6.54 -4.61
N ALA A 167 3.73 6.83 -5.76
CA ALA A 167 3.19 7.74 -6.76
C ALA A 167 2.25 7.04 -7.75
N ILE A 168 2.29 5.71 -7.81
CA ILE A 168 1.44 4.93 -8.72
C ILE A 168 -0.02 5.00 -8.23
N PRO A 169 -1.02 5.18 -9.11
CA PRO A 169 -2.43 5.09 -8.74
C PRO A 169 -2.82 3.74 -8.13
N GLN A 170 -3.85 3.70 -7.28
CA GLN A 170 -4.27 2.46 -6.61
C GLN A 170 -4.92 1.46 -7.58
N ILE A 171 -5.50 1.95 -8.67
CA ILE A 171 -6.04 1.09 -9.74
C ILE A 171 -4.98 0.13 -10.28
N GLU A 172 -3.73 0.56 -10.41
CA GLU A 172 -2.64 -0.27 -10.93
C GLU A 172 -2.32 -1.47 -10.02
N PHE A 173 -2.66 -1.39 -8.72
CA PHE A 173 -2.49 -2.49 -7.77
C PHE A 173 -3.65 -3.49 -7.80
N THR A 174 -4.78 -3.11 -8.38
CA THR A 174 -6.05 -3.83 -8.24
C THR A 174 -6.62 -4.32 -9.58
N HIS A 175 -6.25 -3.69 -10.69
CA HIS A 175 -6.74 -3.97 -12.04
C HIS A 175 -5.59 -4.23 -13.02
N ASP A 176 -5.92 -4.66 -14.22
CA ASP A 176 -5.02 -4.70 -15.36
C ASP A 176 -4.65 -3.29 -15.86
N LEU A 177 -3.73 -3.21 -16.83
CA LEU A 177 -3.20 -1.94 -17.37
C LEU A 177 -4.33 -1.01 -17.87
N ASN A 178 -5.33 -1.59 -18.52
CA ASN A 178 -6.45 -0.85 -19.08
C ASN A 178 -7.51 -0.49 -18.02
N GLY A 179 -7.39 -1.02 -16.79
CA GLY A 179 -8.40 -0.87 -15.75
C GLY A 179 -9.70 -1.62 -16.07
N THR A 180 -9.67 -2.52 -17.05
CA THR A 180 -10.82 -3.26 -17.58
C THR A 180 -11.09 -4.57 -16.86
N LYS A 181 -10.04 -5.22 -16.34
CA LYS A 181 -10.14 -6.47 -15.57
C LYS A 181 -9.67 -6.20 -14.16
N LYS A 182 -10.59 -6.28 -13.20
CA LYS A 182 -10.24 -6.35 -11.78
C LYS A 182 -9.48 -7.66 -11.50
N LEU A 183 -8.25 -7.54 -11.01
CA LEU A 183 -7.39 -8.68 -10.66
C LEU A 183 -7.62 -9.14 -9.23
N VAL A 184 -7.88 -8.22 -8.30
CA VAL A 184 -8.20 -8.56 -6.91
C VAL A 184 -9.67 -8.94 -6.75
N ARG A 185 -9.96 -10.02 -6.00
CA ARG A 185 -11.33 -10.54 -5.92
C ARG A 185 -12.27 -9.61 -5.15
N TYR A 186 -11.82 -9.09 -4.02
CA TYR A 186 -12.60 -8.19 -3.16
C TYR A 186 -11.91 -6.84 -3.00
N MET A 187 -12.69 -5.76 -3.02
CA MET A 187 -12.20 -4.41 -2.74
C MET A 187 -13.00 -3.82 -1.60
N VAL A 188 -12.31 -3.22 -0.65
CA VAL A 188 -12.91 -2.58 0.53
C VAL A 188 -12.39 -1.15 0.62
N LYS A 189 -13.30 -0.20 0.79
CA LYS A 189 -12.90 1.18 1.02
C LYS A 189 -12.43 1.35 2.46
N GLN A 190 -11.30 2.02 2.67
CA GLN A 190 -10.66 2.14 3.98
C GLN A 190 -11.60 2.78 5.02
N GLU A 191 -12.40 3.76 4.62
CA GLU A 191 -13.36 4.43 5.50
C GLU A 191 -14.54 3.54 5.93
N GLU A 192 -14.80 2.44 5.23
CA GLU A 192 -15.85 1.48 5.57
C GLU A 192 -15.40 0.46 6.63
N LEU A 193 -14.08 0.31 6.85
CA LEU A 193 -13.55 -0.64 7.84
C LEU A 193 -14.10 -0.40 9.25
N LYS A 194 -14.53 0.83 9.56
CA LYS A 194 -15.20 1.18 10.83
C LYS A 194 -16.52 0.43 11.07
N TYR A 195 -17.12 -0.13 10.03
CA TYR A 195 -18.38 -0.87 10.09
C TYR A 195 -18.18 -2.39 10.28
N LEU A 196 -16.97 -2.93 10.10
CA LEU A 196 -16.69 -4.38 10.25
C LEU A 196 -17.17 -4.95 11.59
N LYS A 197 -16.90 -4.24 12.68
CA LYS A 197 -17.24 -4.68 14.05
C LYS A 197 -18.74 -4.63 14.36
N LYS A 198 -19.52 -3.84 13.61
CA LYS A 198 -20.96 -3.70 13.87
C LYS A 198 -21.76 -4.89 13.36
N VAL A 199 -21.23 -5.60 12.36
CA VAL A 199 -21.94 -6.71 11.69
C VAL A 199 -21.81 -8.03 12.47
N SER A 200 -20.83 -8.16 13.37
CA SER A 200 -20.60 -9.39 14.15
C SER A 200 -21.59 -9.60 15.29
N ASN A 201 -22.80 -9.01 15.23
CA ASN A 201 -23.83 -9.26 16.24
C ASN A 201 -24.60 -10.53 15.83
N PRO A 202 -24.44 -11.66 16.55
CA PRO A 202 -24.87 -12.99 16.10
C PRO A 202 -26.39 -13.17 15.98
N ASP A 203 -27.19 -12.21 16.46
CA ASP A 203 -28.65 -12.22 16.26
C ASP A 203 -29.07 -11.98 14.79
N ALA A 204 -28.15 -11.55 13.92
CA ALA A 204 -28.42 -11.33 12.49
C ALA A 204 -28.39 -12.62 11.64
N ASP A 205 -27.80 -13.71 12.13
CA ASP A 205 -27.72 -14.99 11.39
C ASP A 205 -29.05 -15.76 11.33
N ARG A 206 -30.14 -15.22 11.91
CA ARG A 206 -31.48 -15.80 11.85
C ARG A 206 -32.27 -15.48 10.57
N CYS A 207 -31.73 -14.69 9.63
CA CYS A 207 -32.47 -14.22 8.46
C CYS A 207 -31.99 -14.75 7.09
N ASN A 208 -31.19 -15.83 7.04
CA ASN A 208 -30.87 -16.51 5.76
C ASN A 208 -31.98 -17.46 5.28
N GLY A 209 -33.22 -16.95 5.24
CA GLY A 209 -34.38 -17.77 4.89
C GLY A 209 -35.57 -17.04 4.31
N VAL A 210 -35.51 -15.77 3.93
CA VAL A 210 -36.58 -15.14 3.12
C VAL A 210 -35.98 -14.05 2.24
N GLY A 211 -36.00 -14.25 0.93
CA GLY A 211 -35.64 -13.24 -0.05
C GLY A 211 -36.54 -12.02 0.10
N THR A 212 -35.99 -10.93 0.62
CA THR A 212 -36.64 -9.63 0.60
C THR A 212 -35.61 -8.60 0.19
N ASP A 213 -35.98 -7.84 -0.84
CA ASP A 213 -35.16 -6.85 -1.53
C ASP A 213 -34.98 -5.63 -0.61
N VAL A 214 -33.82 -5.52 0.05
CA VAL A 214 -33.50 -4.40 0.98
C VAL A 214 -32.48 -3.48 0.33
N SER A 215 -32.94 -2.70 -0.65
CA SER A 215 -32.24 -1.50 -1.12
C SER A 215 -32.65 -0.31 -0.24
N THR A 216 -32.19 -0.30 1.01
CA THR A 216 -32.35 0.86 1.90
C THR A 216 -31.03 1.62 1.93
N LYS A 217 -30.99 2.77 1.24
CA LYS A 217 -29.88 3.73 1.26
C LYS A 217 -29.49 4.05 2.70
N PHE A 218 -28.33 3.57 3.14
CA PHE A 218 -27.67 4.09 4.34
C PHE A 218 -27.15 5.49 4.03
N GLU A 219 -27.90 6.53 4.42
CA GLU A 219 -27.36 7.89 4.47
C GLU A 219 -26.33 7.97 5.61
N VAL A 220 -25.05 7.97 5.22
CA VAL A 220 -23.92 8.14 6.14
C VAL A 220 -23.81 9.62 6.52
N ASN A 221 -24.18 9.95 7.76
CA ASN A 221 -23.94 11.27 8.33
C ASN A 221 -22.54 11.30 8.98
N ASP A 222 -21.51 11.65 8.20
CA ASP A 222 -20.09 11.64 8.61
C ASP A 222 -19.68 12.81 9.55
N ASN A 223 -20.59 13.74 9.87
CA ASN A 223 -20.24 14.98 10.60
C ASN A 223 -20.17 14.86 12.13
N LYS A 224 -20.23 13.65 12.72
CA LYS A 224 -20.32 13.49 14.18
C LYS A 224 -19.16 12.74 14.86
N LEU A 225 -18.01 12.61 14.20
CA LEU A 225 -16.94 11.70 14.67
C LEU A 225 -15.68 12.33 15.27
N ASN A 226 -15.64 13.65 15.51
CA ASN A 226 -14.47 14.30 16.14
C ASN A 226 -14.60 14.59 17.65
N ASP A 227 -15.78 14.39 18.28
CA ASP A 227 -16.01 14.88 19.66
C ASP A 227 -16.15 13.81 20.76
N ARG A 228 -15.87 12.53 20.48
CA ARG A 228 -15.86 11.50 21.55
C ARG A 228 -14.65 10.60 21.42
N ASN A 229 -13.62 10.91 22.21
CA ASN A 229 -12.79 9.97 22.97
C ASN A 229 -11.75 10.76 23.77
N ASN A 230 -12.23 11.35 24.87
CA ASN A 230 -11.41 11.74 26.00
C ASN A 230 -11.59 10.65 27.07
N ASP A 231 -10.87 9.54 26.91
CA ASP A 231 -10.72 8.54 27.97
C ASP A 231 -9.24 8.20 28.10
N GLY A 232 -8.71 8.59 29.27
CA GLY A 232 -7.75 7.85 30.08
C GLY A 232 -6.50 7.28 29.43
N ASN A 233 -5.36 7.87 29.82
CA ASN A 233 -4.12 7.13 30.04
C ASN A 233 -4.39 5.76 30.67
N ASN A 234 -3.74 4.73 30.14
CA ASN A 234 -3.07 3.73 30.95
C ASN A 234 -1.96 3.09 30.11
N ASP A 235 -0.73 3.36 30.52
CA ASP A 235 0.42 2.51 30.30
C ASP A 235 0.15 1.15 30.99
N ASP A 236 0.46 0.04 30.33
CA ASP A 236 1.32 -1.02 30.88
C ASP A 236 1.22 -2.36 30.12
N ASN A 237 2.41 -2.98 30.05
CA ASN A 237 2.72 -4.41 30.03
C ASN A 237 2.58 -5.24 28.74
N SER A 238 3.77 -5.52 28.22
CA SER A 238 4.20 -6.78 27.60
C SER A 238 3.70 -8.03 28.33
N ASP A 239 3.18 -9.00 27.57
CA ASP A 239 3.36 -10.41 27.90
C ASP A 239 3.37 -11.28 26.64
N GLU A 240 4.42 -12.09 26.53
CA GLU A 240 4.65 -13.08 25.49
C GLU A 240 3.81 -14.33 25.77
N GLY A 241 2.93 -14.68 24.83
CA GLY A 241 2.08 -15.88 24.91
C GLY A 241 2.15 -16.71 23.63
N SER A 242 3.18 -17.55 23.52
CA SER A 242 3.31 -18.60 22.51
C SER A 242 2.12 -19.56 22.54
N THR A 243 1.37 -19.66 21.43
CA THR A 243 0.33 -20.67 21.27
C THR A 243 0.54 -21.45 19.98
N LYS A 244 0.97 -22.72 20.14
CA LYS A 244 0.98 -23.75 19.10
C LYS A 244 -0.44 -23.96 18.57
N CYS A 245 -0.63 -23.88 17.26
CA CYS A 245 -1.88 -24.31 16.64
C CYS A 245 -1.67 -25.63 15.87
N THR A 246 -2.57 -26.55 16.18
CA THR A 246 -2.58 -27.97 15.88
C THR A 246 -2.99 -28.24 14.43
N THR A 247 -2.33 -29.22 13.82
CA THR A 247 -2.63 -29.81 12.52
C THR A 247 -4.06 -30.36 12.45
N CYS A 248 -4.83 -29.90 11.47
CA CYS A 248 -6.07 -30.53 11.03
C CYS A 248 -5.85 -31.19 9.67
N SER A 249 -5.82 -32.53 9.68
CA SER A 249 -5.88 -33.41 8.52
C SER A 249 -7.34 -33.76 8.26
N SER A 250 -7.81 -33.61 7.02
CA SER A 250 -9.04 -34.29 6.58
C SER A 250 -9.11 -34.41 5.05
N SER A 251 -8.96 -35.67 4.63
CA SER A 251 -9.74 -36.41 3.63
C SER A 251 -9.89 -35.85 2.21
N SER A 252 -9.20 -36.53 1.30
CA SER A 252 -9.43 -36.63 -0.14
C SER A 252 -10.72 -37.39 -0.45
N GLY A 253 -11.68 -36.72 -1.07
CA GLY A 253 -12.81 -37.32 -1.78
C GLY A 253 -12.58 -37.22 -3.28
N SER A 254 -12.50 -38.37 -3.95
CA SER A 254 -12.40 -38.48 -5.41
C SER A 254 -13.79 -38.60 -6.01
N GLY A 255 -14.11 -37.73 -6.96
CA GLY A 255 -15.31 -37.78 -7.77
C GLY A 255 -15.02 -37.13 -9.12
N SER A 256 -14.96 -37.95 -10.17
CA SER A 256 -14.88 -37.54 -11.58
C SER A 256 -16.27 -37.54 -12.21
N VAL A 257 -16.33 -37.05 -13.46
CA VAL A 257 -17.50 -36.88 -14.36
C VAL A 257 -18.14 -35.48 -14.18
N GLY A 258 -18.24 -34.59 -15.17
CA GLY A 258 -18.11 -34.70 -16.61
C GLY A 258 -19.32 -34.02 -17.24
N SER A 259 -19.24 -32.72 -17.54
CA SER A 259 -20.20 -32.03 -18.41
C SER A 259 -19.62 -30.68 -18.85
N SER A 260 -19.45 -30.54 -20.15
CA SER A 260 -19.12 -29.30 -20.84
C SER A 260 -20.35 -28.37 -20.81
N GLU A 261 -20.36 -27.41 -19.90
CA GLU A 261 -21.30 -26.30 -19.90
C GLU A 261 -20.71 -25.10 -20.66
N GLU A 262 -21.44 -24.69 -21.67
CA GLU A 262 -21.24 -23.46 -22.44
C GLU A 262 -21.48 -22.26 -21.52
N TYR A 263 -20.40 -21.66 -21.03
CA TYR A 263 -20.46 -20.51 -20.12
C TYR A 263 -20.73 -19.23 -20.91
N SER A 264 -22.01 -18.94 -21.16
CA SER A 264 -22.48 -17.64 -21.65
C SER A 264 -22.19 -16.57 -20.59
N THR A 265 -21.11 -15.83 -20.81
CA THR A 265 -20.65 -14.73 -19.94
C THR A 265 -21.48 -13.47 -20.25
N GLU A 266 -22.71 -13.41 -19.73
CA GLU A 266 -23.42 -12.13 -19.60
C GLU A 266 -22.79 -11.34 -18.44
N ARG A 267 -21.78 -10.53 -18.79
CA ARG A 267 -21.02 -9.70 -17.84
C ARG A 267 -21.87 -8.49 -17.47
N SER A 268 -22.59 -8.59 -16.36
CA SER A 268 -23.29 -7.46 -15.70
C SER A 268 -22.30 -6.34 -15.39
N THR A 269 -22.47 -5.17 -16.01
CA THR A 269 -21.51 -4.05 -16.05
C THR A 269 -21.57 -3.10 -14.85
N THR A 270 -22.10 -3.55 -13.71
CA THR A 270 -21.92 -2.87 -12.43
C THR A 270 -21.14 -3.82 -11.55
N GLU A 271 -19.81 -3.82 -11.69
CA GLU A 271 -18.94 -4.59 -10.80
C GLU A 271 -19.19 -4.11 -9.37
N ASP A 272 -19.96 -4.91 -8.63
CA ASP A 272 -20.38 -4.62 -7.28
C ASP A 272 -19.13 -4.44 -6.42
N PHE A 273 -18.92 -3.21 -5.95
CA PHE A 273 -18.14 -3.00 -4.75
C PHE A 273 -18.81 -3.84 -3.69
N SER A 274 -18.19 -4.97 -3.35
CA SER A 274 -18.70 -5.87 -2.33
C SER A 274 -18.80 -5.05 -1.05
N SER A 275 -20.02 -4.61 -0.74
CA SER A 275 -20.35 -3.97 0.53
C SER A 275 -19.68 -4.78 1.61
N ILE A 276 -19.10 -4.10 2.61
CA ILE A 276 -18.38 -4.77 3.70
C ILE A 276 -19.21 -5.87 4.38
N ILE A 277 -20.53 -5.81 4.23
CA ILE A 277 -21.53 -6.77 4.68
C ILE A 277 -21.44 -8.11 3.90
N CYS A 278 -21.05 -8.08 2.64
CA CYS A 278 -20.98 -9.22 1.72
C CYS A 278 -19.58 -9.83 1.60
N LEU A 279 -18.63 -9.43 2.46
CA LEU A 279 -17.29 -10.02 2.45
C LEU A 279 -17.33 -11.48 2.92
N PRO A 280 -16.60 -12.40 2.24
CA PRO A 280 -16.45 -13.76 2.73
C PRO A 280 -15.85 -13.78 4.13
N ASP A 281 -16.26 -14.77 4.93
CA ASP A 281 -15.82 -14.89 6.33
C ASP A 281 -14.31 -14.96 6.48
N ALA A 282 -13.60 -15.57 5.52
CA ALA A 282 -12.14 -15.59 5.51
C ALA A 282 -11.54 -14.17 5.43
N VAL A 283 -12.04 -13.35 4.49
CA VAL A 283 -11.59 -11.96 4.30
C VAL A 283 -12.01 -11.09 5.49
N ARG A 284 -13.25 -11.24 5.95
CA ARG A 284 -13.77 -10.52 7.12
C ARG A 284 -12.95 -10.79 8.37
N ARG A 285 -12.66 -12.06 8.68
CA ARG A 285 -11.81 -12.44 9.82
C ARG A 285 -10.39 -11.90 9.68
N ALA A 286 -9.81 -11.95 8.48
CA ALA A 286 -8.50 -11.37 8.21
C ALA A 286 -8.48 -9.85 8.48
N LEU A 287 -9.49 -9.12 8.01
CA LEU A 287 -9.62 -7.67 8.26
C LEU A 287 -9.87 -7.34 9.74
N LEU A 288 -10.66 -8.13 10.45
CA LEU A 288 -10.93 -7.95 11.88
C LEU A 288 -9.70 -8.24 12.76
N GLY A 289 -8.87 -9.19 12.35
CA GLY A 289 -7.64 -9.57 13.05
C GLY A 289 -6.41 -8.75 12.65
N MET A 290 -6.54 -7.81 11.71
CA MET A 290 -5.41 -7.03 11.22
C MET A 290 -4.93 -6.04 12.31
N PRO A 291 -3.63 -6.04 12.67
CA PRO A 291 -3.10 -5.11 13.65
C PRO A 291 -3.19 -3.67 13.13
N HIS A 292 -3.55 -2.74 14.02
CA HIS A 292 -3.69 -1.31 13.72
C HIS A 292 -2.59 -0.47 14.39
N ASP A 293 -1.39 -1.04 14.52
CA ASP A 293 -0.26 -0.44 15.26
C ASP A 293 0.17 0.92 14.68
N ASN A 294 -0.09 1.14 13.39
CA ASN A 294 0.26 2.38 12.69
C ASN A 294 -0.83 3.45 12.73
N LYS A 295 -1.85 3.32 13.59
CA LYS A 295 -2.92 4.32 13.71
C LYS A 295 -2.35 5.62 14.29
N ARG A 296 -2.25 6.65 13.45
CA ARG A 296 -1.84 7.99 13.86
C ARG A 296 -3.06 8.87 14.08
N ARG A 297 -3.07 9.63 15.18
CA ARG A 297 -4.04 10.72 15.38
C ARG A 297 -3.53 11.95 14.62
N THR A 298 -4.24 12.35 13.58
CA THR A 298 -3.99 13.62 12.87
C THR A 298 -4.81 14.72 13.51
N LYS A 299 -4.19 15.86 13.83
CA LYS A 299 -4.90 17.02 14.37
C LYS A 299 -5.80 17.69 13.32
N THR A 300 -5.32 17.74 12.08
CA THR A 300 -5.98 18.38 10.95
C THR A 300 -6.69 17.32 10.11
N PRO A 301 -8.00 17.42 9.88
CA PRO A 301 -8.72 16.60 8.90
C PRO A 301 -8.08 16.71 7.51
N TRP A 302 -8.11 15.62 6.73
CA TRP A 302 -7.40 15.58 5.45
C TRP A 302 -7.92 16.62 4.44
N TYR A 303 -9.21 16.98 4.47
CA TYR A 303 -9.81 17.94 3.53
C TYR A 303 -9.37 19.40 3.78
N GLU A 304 -8.84 19.72 4.97
CA GLU A 304 -8.35 21.07 5.28
C GLU A 304 -7.01 21.38 4.64
N TYR A 305 -6.28 20.34 4.18
CA TYR A 305 -5.00 20.55 3.48
C TYR A 305 -5.17 21.12 2.07
N TYR A 306 -6.37 21.02 1.50
CA TYR A 306 -6.61 21.34 0.10
C TYR A 306 -6.93 22.82 -0.13
N ASP A 307 -6.28 23.37 -1.14
CA ASP A 307 -6.71 24.54 -1.90
C ASP A 307 -7.18 24.08 -3.29
N GLN A 308 -7.69 25.00 -4.12
CA GLN A 308 -8.21 24.64 -5.45
C GLN A 308 -7.13 24.01 -6.34
N GLU A 309 -5.90 24.52 -6.29
CA GLU A 309 -4.81 24.04 -7.14
C GLU A 309 -4.41 22.61 -6.77
N THR A 310 -4.19 22.33 -5.48
CA THR A 310 -3.81 21.01 -4.99
C THR A 310 -4.91 19.97 -5.19
N LEU A 311 -6.17 20.39 -5.14
CA LEU A 311 -7.32 19.55 -5.47
C LEU A 311 -7.26 19.15 -6.94
N ASN A 312 -7.15 20.13 -7.85
CA ASN A 312 -7.05 19.90 -9.28
C ASN A 312 -5.88 18.98 -9.65
N LEU A 313 -4.69 19.23 -9.09
CA LEU A 313 -3.50 18.39 -9.34
C LEU A 313 -3.68 16.96 -8.83
N THR A 314 -4.29 16.79 -7.64
CA THR A 314 -4.53 15.44 -7.09
C THR A 314 -5.55 14.68 -7.92
N TYR A 315 -6.62 15.36 -8.35
CA TYR A 315 -7.60 14.77 -9.25
C TYR A 315 -6.95 14.35 -10.57
N GLU A 316 -6.16 15.21 -11.21
CA GLU A 316 -5.48 14.85 -12.46
C GLU A 316 -4.61 13.60 -12.31
N MET A 317 -3.81 13.52 -11.24
CA MET A 317 -2.93 12.36 -10.99
C MET A 317 -3.68 11.05 -10.79
N TYR A 318 -4.86 11.10 -10.16
CA TYR A 318 -5.55 9.91 -9.67
C TYR A 318 -7.02 9.82 -10.12
N HIS A 319 -7.41 10.48 -11.22
CA HIS A 319 -8.81 10.53 -11.68
C HIS A 319 -9.39 9.13 -11.93
N ARG A 320 -8.58 8.19 -12.44
CA ARG A 320 -8.99 6.78 -12.63
C ARG A 320 -9.34 6.10 -11.30
N ASP A 321 -8.63 6.41 -10.22
CA ASP A 321 -8.98 5.89 -8.88
C ASP A 321 -10.36 6.41 -8.44
N PHE A 322 -10.71 7.68 -8.77
CA PHE A 322 -12.04 8.20 -8.45
C PHE A 322 -13.14 7.49 -9.24
N GLU A 323 -12.96 7.35 -10.55
CA GLU A 323 -13.93 6.73 -11.45
C GLU A 323 -14.14 5.26 -11.10
N ILE A 324 -13.06 4.49 -11.04
CA ILE A 324 -13.13 3.04 -10.85
C ILE A 324 -13.59 2.69 -9.45
N PHE A 325 -13.11 3.39 -8.41
CA PHE A 325 -13.54 3.11 -7.04
C PHE A 325 -14.84 3.82 -6.63
N GLY A 326 -15.48 4.57 -7.52
CA GLY A 326 -16.72 5.30 -7.23
C GLY A 326 -16.55 6.26 -6.05
N TYR A 327 -15.46 7.02 -6.03
CA TYR A 327 -15.26 8.11 -5.07
C TYR A 327 -15.84 9.41 -5.61
N ASP A 328 -16.47 10.18 -4.71
CA ASP A 328 -16.93 11.52 -5.04
C ASP A 328 -15.72 12.44 -5.30
N VAL A 329 -15.80 13.18 -6.41
CA VAL A 329 -14.76 14.13 -6.81
C VAL A 329 -14.89 15.43 -6.00
N ALA A 330 -16.09 15.75 -5.52
CA ALA A 330 -16.33 16.91 -4.67
C ALA A 330 -15.99 16.61 -3.21
N ILE A 331 -15.30 17.55 -2.55
CA ILE A 331 -15.06 17.48 -1.11
C ILE A 331 -16.23 18.14 -0.40
N LYS A 332 -17.20 17.36 0.07
CA LYS A 332 -18.44 17.86 0.72
C LYS A 332 -18.19 18.83 1.89
N GLN A 333 -17.07 18.68 2.59
CA GLN A 333 -16.67 19.53 3.72
C GLN A 333 -16.06 20.87 3.28
N ARG A 334 -15.80 21.07 1.99
CA ARG A 334 -15.15 22.24 1.40
C ARG A 334 -15.97 22.76 0.21
N PRO A 335 -17.18 23.32 0.46
CA PRO A 335 -18.03 23.86 -0.59
C PRO A 335 -17.44 25.10 -1.29
N ASP A 336 -16.38 25.68 -0.72
CA ASP A 336 -15.59 26.76 -1.32
C ASP A 336 -14.69 26.28 -2.47
N LEU A 337 -14.43 24.97 -2.57
CA LEU A 337 -13.66 24.39 -3.65
C LEU A 337 -14.57 23.97 -4.80
N GLU A 338 -14.24 24.41 -6.00
CA GLU A 338 -14.91 24.04 -7.23
C GLU A 338 -14.54 22.61 -7.65
N MET A 339 -15.47 21.94 -8.34
CA MET A 339 -15.20 20.64 -8.93
C MET A 339 -14.05 20.77 -9.94
N PRO A 340 -13.04 19.87 -9.91
CA PRO A 340 -11.92 19.96 -10.80
C PRO A 340 -12.39 19.76 -12.25
N PRO A 341 -11.69 20.37 -13.23
CA PRO A 341 -12.03 20.19 -14.63
C PRO A 341 -11.96 18.70 -14.99
N GLN A 342 -12.87 18.24 -15.84
CA GLN A 342 -12.82 16.87 -16.34
C GLN A 342 -11.45 16.59 -16.96
N ALA A 343 -10.82 15.49 -16.55
CA ALA A 343 -9.54 15.10 -17.14
C ALA A 343 -9.74 14.86 -18.64
N ASN A 344 -8.91 15.47 -19.49
CA ASN A 344 -8.94 15.21 -20.92
C ASN A 344 -8.65 13.73 -21.16
N ARG A 345 -9.71 12.97 -21.51
CA ARG A 345 -9.65 11.52 -21.73
C ARG A 345 -8.68 11.11 -22.85
N ASP A 346 -8.32 12.04 -23.72
CA ASP A 346 -7.44 11.76 -24.87
C ASP A 346 -5.96 11.58 -24.50
N VAL A 347 -5.54 11.96 -23.29
CA VAL A 347 -4.12 11.87 -22.87
C VAL A 347 -3.80 10.56 -22.14
N SER A 348 -4.81 9.83 -21.66
CA SER A 348 -4.66 8.63 -20.83
C SER A 348 -4.68 7.30 -21.59
N ALA A 349 -4.60 7.31 -22.92
CA ALA A 349 -4.52 6.10 -23.76
C ALA A 349 -3.07 5.58 -23.95
N VAL A 350 -2.12 5.98 -23.09
CA VAL A 350 -0.72 5.50 -23.12
C VAL A 350 -0.52 4.36 -22.14
#